data_AF-A0A7W1IJL4-F1
#
_entry.id   AF-A0A7W1IJL4-F1
#
_cell.length_a   1.000
_cell.length_b   1.000
_cell.length_c   1.000
_cell.angle_alpha   90.00
_cell.angle_beta   90.00
_cell.angle_gamma   90.00
#
_symmetry.space_group_name_H-M   'P 1'
#
loop_
_entity.id
_entity.type
_entity.pdbx_description
1 polymer ?
#
loop_
_entity_poly.entity_id
_entity_poly.type
_entity_poly.pdbx_seq_one_letter_code
_entity_poly.pdbx_strand_id
1 'polypeptide(L)'
;MDRRVFMKSGAMSLVTMGLSPSFLRRTAFGAELLKGAASHGAARGKTLICLFQRGAADALNVVVPFGDAAYYRARPNIAIPRPSLAGGAAGA
;
A
#
# COMPACT_ATOMS: atom_id res chain seq x y z
N MET A 1 4.28 -9.10 -30.08
CA MET A 1 4.75 -10.21 -29.22
C MET A 1 4.00 -10.18 -27.89
N ASP A 2 3.56 -11.34 -27.37
CA ASP A 2 2.99 -11.42 -26.02
C ASP A 2 4.12 -11.45 -24.99
N ARG A 3 4.08 -10.52 -24.03
CA ARG A 3 5.01 -10.40 -22.91
C ARG A 3 5.17 -11.72 -22.14
N ARG A 4 4.08 -12.48 -21.99
CA ARG A 4 4.08 -13.74 -21.24
C ARG A 4 4.89 -14.82 -21.93
N VAL A 5 4.76 -14.91 -23.26
CA VAL A 5 5.48 -15.89 -24.08
C VAL A 5 6.97 -15.57 -24.08
N PHE A 6 7.33 -14.29 -24.24
CA PHE A 6 8.73 -13.85 -24.17
C PHE A 6 9.38 -14.20 -22.83
N MET A 7 8.72 -13.88 -21.71
CA MET A 7 9.24 -14.19 -20.37
C MET A 7 9.35 -15.70 -20.12
N LYS A 8 8.36 -16.48 -20.54
CA LYS A 8 8.35 -17.94 -20.33
C LYS A 8 9.46 -18.62 -21.13
N SER A 9 9.58 -18.31 -22.42
CA SER A 9 10.58 -18.92 -23.30
C SER A 9 12.01 -18.50 -22.91
N GLY A 10 12.21 -17.23 -22.55
CA GLY A 10 13.51 -16.73 -22.06
C GLY A 10 13.94 -17.39 -20.75
N ALA A 11 13.02 -17.55 -19.79
CA ALA A 11 13.32 -18.25 -18.54
C ALA A 11 13.71 -19.72 -18.77
N MET A 12 13.00 -20.43 -19.66
CA MET A 12 13.33 -21.82 -20.00
C MET A 12 14.72 -21.95 -20.64
N SER A 13 15.08 -21.04 -21.55
CA SER A 13 16.40 -21.04 -22.19
C SER A 13 17.55 -20.85 -21.20
N LEU A 14 17.39 -19.99 -20.19
CA LEU A 14 18.40 -19.78 -19.15
C LEU A 14 18.60 -21.04 -18.29
N VAL A 15 17.51 -21.73 -17.94
CA VAL A 15 17.55 -22.99 -17.18
C VAL A 15 18.28 -24.07 -17.98
N THR A 16 17.95 -24.24 -19.27
CA THR A 16 18.59 -25.26 -20.12
C THR A 16 20.07 -25.01 -20.34
N MET A 17 20.50 -23.74 -20.33
CA MET A 17 21.91 -23.36 -20.44
C MET A 17 22.65 -23.38 -19.09
N GLY A 18 21.98 -23.76 -17.99
CA GLY A 18 22.60 -23.80 -16.65
C GLY A 18 22.94 -22.44 -16.07
N LEU A 19 22.40 -21.36 -16.64
CA LEU A 19 22.62 -20.00 -16.14
C LEU A 19 21.68 -19.75 -14.96
N SER A 20 22.24 -19.36 -13.82
CA SER A 20 21.47 -19.02 -12.61
C SER A 20 21.55 -17.54 -12.25
N PRO A 21 20.94 -16.63 -13.02
CA PRO A 21 20.82 -15.24 -12.61
C PRO A 21 20.07 -15.12 -11.28
N SER A 22 20.52 -14.22 -10.42
CA SER A 22 19.94 -13.97 -9.10
C SER A 22 18.43 -13.67 -9.16
N PHE A 23 17.97 -12.97 -10.20
CA PHE A 23 16.56 -12.71 -10.46
C PHE A 23 15.76 -13.99 -10.73
N LEU A 24 16.27 -14.92 -11.54
CA LEU A 24 15.59 -16.18 -11.87
C LEU A 24 15.46 -17.08 -10.64
N ARG A 25 16.51 -17.14 -9.81
CA ARG A 25 16.47 -17.85 -8.53
C ARG A 25 15.42 -17.24 -7.58
N ARG A 26 15.35 -15.91 -7.52
CA ARG A 26 14.42 -15.19 -6.64
C ARG A 26 12.97 -15.30 -7.11
N THR A 27 12.71 -15.42 -8.41
CA THR A 27 11.36 -15.67 -8.94
C THR A 27 10.94 -17.11 -8.77
N ALA A 28 11.83 -18.08 -9.05
CA ALA A 28 11.55 -19.51 -8.88
C ALA A 28 11.22 -19.88 -7.41
N PHE A 29 11.94 -19.32 -6.44
CA PHE A 29 11.70 -19.52 -5.01
C PHE A 29 10.92 -18.37 -4.34
N GLY A 30 10.40 -17.42 -5.12
CA GLY A 30 9.67 -16.26 -4.58
C GLY A 30 8.38 -16.66 -3.87
N ALA A 31 7.73 -17.73 -4.34
CA ALA A 31 6.58 -18.33 -3.67
C ALA A 31 6.96 -18.99 -2.33
N GLU A 32 8.15 -19.58 -2.21
CA GLU A 32 8.67 -20.14 -0.95
C GLU A 32 9.05 -19.06 0.06
N LEU A 33 9.62 -17.94 -0.41
CA LEU A 33 9.83 -16.74 0.44
C LEU A 33 8.52 -16.20 1.02
N LEU A 34 7.44 -16.25 0.24
CA LEU A 34 6.10 -15.88 0.70
C LEU A 34 5.50 -16.91 1.67
N LYS A 35 5.88 -18.19 1.58
CA LYS A 35 5.49 -19.24 2.54
C LYS A 35 6.26 -19.13 3.86
N GLY A 36 7.56 -18.82 3.83
CA GLY A 36 8.39 -18.64 5.04
C GLY A 36 7.99 -17.43 5.89
N ALA A 37 7.40 -16.41 5.27
CA ALA A 37 6.79 -15.27 5.98
C ALA A 37 5.47 -15.64 6.69
N ALA A 38 4.92 -16.84 6.46
CA ALA A 38 3.68 -17.33 7.06
C ALA A 38 3.91 -18.13 8.37
N SER A 39 4.97 -17.84 9.13
CA SER A 39 5.28 -18.52 10.39
C SER A 39 4.27 -18.28 11.52
N HIS A 40 3.22 -17.49 11.30
CA HIS A 40 2.15 -17.25 12.28
C HIS A 40 0.75 -17.33 11.64
N GLY A 41 0.36 -18.52 11.17
CA GLY A 41 -1.06 -18.94 11.11
C GLY A 41 -2.05 -18.15 10.25
N ALA A 42 -1.62 -17.27 9.34
CA ALA A 42 -2.54 -16.49 8.51
C ALA A 42 -2.42 -16.87 7.02
N ALA A 43 -3.51 -17.40 6.46
CA ALA A 43 -3.71 -17.57 5.03
C ALA A 43 -3.30 -16.28 4.28
N ARG A 44 -2.33 -16.37 3.35
CA ARG A 44 -1.78 -15.22 2.59
C ARG A 44 -1.59 -13.98 3.47
N GLY A 45 -0.56 -13.98 4.31
CA GLY A 45 -0.23 -12.88 5.21
C GLY A 45 -0.31 -11.52 4.51
N LYS A 46 -1.29 -10.69 4.92
CA LYS A 46 -1.39 -9.31 4.45
C LYS A 46 -0.18 -8.55 4.97
N THR A 47 0.54 -7.86 4.08
CA THR A 47 1.63 -6.98 4.49
C THR A 47 1.04 -5.68 5.02
N LEU A 48 1.24 -5.38 6.31
CA LEU A 48 0.94 -4.08 6.88
C LEU A 48 2.07 -3.11 6.50
N ILE A 49 1.73 -2.06 5.74
CA ILE A 49 2.66 -0.98 5.41
C ILE A 49 2.32 0.21 6.30
N CYS A 50 3.24 0.60 7.18
CA CYS A 50 3.11 1.80 8.00
C CYS A 50 3.93 2.94 7.37
N LEU A 51 3.25 3.95 6.83
CA LEU A 51 3.89 5.14 6.24
C LEU A 51 3.85 6.29 7.25
N PHE A 52 5.00 6.64 7.81
CA PHE A 52 5.13 7.83 8.65
C PHE A 52 5.30 9.07 7.77
N GLN A 53 4.26 9.88 7.65
CA GLN A 53 4.29 11.13 6.89
C GLN A 53 4.93 12.27 7.69
N ARG A 54 6.22 12.14 8.01
CA ARG A 54 7.01 13.14 8.77
C ARG A 54 7.34 14.34 7.87
N GLY A 55 6.48 15.36 7.86
CA GLY A 55 6.82 16.68 7.29
C GLY A 55 5.72 17.36 6.49
N ALA A 56 4.77 16.59 5.95
CA ALA A 56 3.65 17.13 5.15
C ALA A 56 2.26 16.74 5.69
N ALA A 57 2.19 15.82 6.66
CA ALA A 57 0.91 15.50 7.29
C ALA A 57 0.49 16.59 8.26
N ASP A 58 -0.63 17.26 7.95
CA ASP A 58 -1.30 18.17 8.87
C ASP A 58 -2.23 17.36 9.78
N ALA A 59 -1.82 17.16 11.04
CA ALA A 59 -2.61 16.41 12.02
C ALA A 59 -4.01 17.01 12.24
N LEU A 60 -4.17 18.33 12.10
CA LEU A 60 -5.47 18.99 12.24
C LEU A 60 -6.38 18.78 11.02
N ASN A 61 -5.84 18.32 9.89
CA ASN A 61 -6.62 17.85 8.74
C ASN A 61 -6.75 16.32 8.71
N VAL A 62 -6.01 15.58 9.54
CA VAL A 62 -6.19 14.13 9.75
C VAL A 62 -7.33 13.87 10.73
N VAL A 63 -7.39 14.61 11.84
CA VAL A 63 -8.50 14.60 12.80
C VAL A 63 -8.96 16.03 13.00
N VAL A 64 -10.03 16.39 12.28
CA VAL A 64 -10.49 17.79 12.22
C VAL A 64 -11.28 18.16 13.48
N PRO A 65 -10.88 19.22 14.20
CA PRO A 65 -11.66 19.74 15.32
C PRO A 65 -12.79 20.64 14.81
N PHE A 66 -13.83 20.05 14.22
CA PHE A 66 -14.94 20.79 13.56
C PHE A 66 -15.63 21.85 14.44
N GLY A 67 -15.59 21.70 15.77
CA GLY A 67 -16.18 22.65 16.71
C GLY A 67 -15.31 23.89 17.02
N ASP A 68 -14.03 23.88 16.67
CA ASP A 68 -13.11 24.96 17.05
C ASP A 68 -13.08 26.07 15.99
N ALA A 69 -13.48 27.29 16.35
CA ALA A 69 -13.41 28.45 15.48
C ALA A 69 -11.97 28.88 15.14
N ALA A 70 -11.00 28.61 16.01
CA ALA A 70 -9.60 28.92 15.76
C ALA A 70 -9.03 28.14 14.58
N TYR A 71 -9.44 26.88 14.39
CA TYR A 71 -9.05 26.06 13.23
C TYR A 71 -9.42 26.73 11.90
N TYR A 72 -10.67 27.21 11.77
CA TYR A 72 -11.17 27.86 10.56
C TYR A 72 -10.50 29.21 10.30
N ARG A 73 -10.29 30.01 11.34
CA ARG A 73 -9.60 31.30 11.21
C ARG A 73 -8.14 31.13 10.80
N ALA A 74 -7.46 30.13 11.33
CA ALA A 74 -6.06 29.86 11.02
C ALA A 74 -5.86 29.24 9.62
N ARG A 75 -6.91 28.64 9.02
CA ARG A 75 -6.83 27.88 7.77
C ARG A 75 -7.88 28.31 6.73
N PRO A 76 -7.93 29.57 6.30
CA PRO A 76 -8.98 30.06 5.41
C PRO A 76 -9.04 29.32 4.06
N ASN A 77 -7.90 28.83 3.56
CA ASN A 77 -7.80 28.20 2.23
C ASN A 77 -7.87 26.67 2.24
N ILE A 78 -7.67 26.03 3.41
CA ILE A 78 -7.48 24.57 3.50
C ILE A 78 -8.29 23.89 4.63
N ALA A 79 -9.16 24.64 5.32
CA ALA A 79 -10.02 24.07 6.36
C ALA A 79 -11.09 23.14 5.76
N ILE A 80 -11.30 21.99 6.40
CA ILE A 80 -12.38 21.07 6.03
C ILE A 80 -13.73 21.65 6.51
N PRO A 81 -14.77 21.70 5.65
CA PRO A 81 -16.07 22.25 6.01
C PRO A 81 -16.69 21.61 7.26
N ARG A 82 -17.47 22.40 8.00
CA ARG A 82 -18.23 21.88 9.15
C ARG A 82 -19.28 20.88 8.67
N PRO A 83 -19.50 19.77 9.39
CA PRO A 83 -20.59 18.85 9.09
C PRO A 83 -21.92 19.62 9.14
N SER A 84 -22.74 19.46 8.11
CA SER A 84 -24.11 20.00 8.13
C SER A 84 -25.00 19.10 8.99
N LEU A 85 -25.92 19.69 9.75
CA LEU A 85 -26.89 18.95 10.57
C LEU A 85 -27.79 18.03 9.73
N ALA A 86 -27.89 18.26 8.41
CA ALA A 86 -28.65 17.43 7.48
C ALA A 86 -27.89 16.20 6.95
N GLY A 87 -26.56 16.13 7.10
CA GLY A 87 -25.74 15.07 6.50
C GLY A 87 -25.26 13.97 7.46
N GLY A 88 -25.56 14.10 8.76
CA GLY A 88 -25.03 13.20 9.81
C GLY A 88 -25.91 11.98 10.15
N ALA A 89 -27.10 11.84 9.55
CA ALA A 89 -28.04 10.76 9.88
C ALA A 89 -27.96 9.52 8.96
N ALA A 90 -27.07 9.50 7.96
CA ALA A 90 -27.06 8.47 6.92
C ALA A 90 -25.92 7.44 7.05
N GLY A 91 -25.42 7.18 8.26
CA GLY A 91 -24.25 6.30 8.44
C GLY A 91 -24.07 5.66 9.82
N ALA A 92 -25.17 5.42 10.55
CA ALA A 92 -25.17 4.58 11.76
C ALA A 92 -26.14 3.41 11.58
#